data_AF-A0A2H9UQU6-F1
#
_entry.id   AF-A0A2H9UQU6-F1
#
_cell.length_a   1.000
_cell.length_b   1.000
_cell.length_c   1.000
_cell.angle_alpha   90.00
_cell.angle_beta   90.00
_cell.angle_gamma   90.00
#
_symmetry.space_group_name_H-M   'P 1'
#
loop_
_entity.id
_entity.type
_entity.pdbx_description
1 polymer ?
#
loop_
_entity_poly.entity_id
_entity_poly.type
_entity_poly.pdbx_seq_one_letter_code
_entity_poly.pdbx_strand_id
1 'polypeptide(L)'
;MFKIPCKKIFLVTLVSFTTLLNTTNTLANSKSGAQAHLKTNTWQSYKRYNASHFLMIPMFYAYEKEDKELQKDLDSYVKSFFETKGNKLDFKSNSQRLNDTQFLYFLTTYAVLSGNKYPQYTNKMLQDIQDIWSSVPAWQWGKKPFNNLKQRLDWKMQADPNVGFNRAIIDEEFFTLGAAANLSRIYPDNSTLKEINRYTVQIYKQRSTINNGRWLFDVGAWDNHPTFAYSGYSDTKNITVKKPKKDIVTDSAHFMRMPILLWSFQGAFPKDSQEHLQFKNYRLGLEKQFFDKVIVRKNNRILMNNFMDGSNGVFRWEYPSLGKGKGYGPYDLTPTLGMAWWALLPGTRIQNLYKDYYKQIKTSNKQANCESMMQDKLIGKKSKNDFKLTDCMYLFNTQLASKINDKRM
;
A
#
# COMPACT_ATOMS: atom_id res chain seq x y z
N MET A 1 73.61 -16.40 -57.09
CA MET A 1 74.48 -16.03 -55.96
C MET A 1 73.95 -14.73 -55.37
N PHE A 2 73.76 -14.70 -54.05
CA PHE A 2 72.99 -13.72 -53.26
C PHE A 2 73.43 -12.25 -53.42
N LYS A 3 72.45 -11.33 -53.42
CA LYS A 3 72.46 -10.06 -52.65
C LYS A 3 71.08 -9.38 -52.66
N ILE A 4 70.70 -8.90 -51.47
CA ILE A 4 69.41 -8.28 -51.07
C ILE A 4 69.34 -6.83 -51.57
N PRO A 5 68.12 -6.28 -51.82
CA PRO A 5 67.84 -4.97 -51.26
C PRO A 5 66.47 -4.86 -50.57
N CYS A 6 66.55 -4.46 -49.29
CA CYS A 6 65.71 -3.51 -48.57
C CYS A 6 64.29 -3.24 -49.13
N LYS A 7 63.27 -3.87 -48.54
CA LYS A 7 61.87 -3.46 -48.74
C LYS A 7 61.42 -2.53 -47.61
N LYS A 8 60.92 -1.38 -48.04
CA LYS A 8 60.36 -0.28 -47.26
C LYS A 8 59.16 -0.74 -46.42
N ILE A 9 59.11 -0.16 -45.22
CA ILE A 9 58.02 -0.11 -44.26
C ILE A 9 56.74 0.39 -44.94
N PHE A 10 55.66 -0.37 -44.84
CA PHE A 10 54.28 0.12 -44.97
C PHE A 10 53.56 -0.21 -43.67
N LEU A 11 53.46 0.80 -42.80
CA LEU A 11 52.66 0.76 -41.59
C LEU A 11 51.20 0.97 -42.01
N VAL A 12 50.43 -0.10 -42.12
CA VAL A 12 48.97 -0.01 -42.29
C VAL A 12 48.38 0.29 -40.92
N THR A 13 48.05 1.55 -40.66
CA THR A 13 47.24 1.96 -39.52
C THR A 13 45.83 1.43 -39.70
N LEU A 14 45.54 0.30 -39.06
CA LEU A 14 44.20 -0.23 -38.89
C LEU A 14 43.44 0.72 -37.95
N VAL A 15 42.69 1.67 -38.51
CA VAL A 15 41.74 2.50 -37.74
C VAL A 15 40.63 1.57 -37.28
N SER A 16 40.82 0.98 -36.10
CA SER A 16 39.78 0.28 -35.39
C SER A 16 38.76 1.31 -34.95
N PHE A 17 37.63 1.39 -35.66
CA PHE A 17 36.41 2.03 -35.18
C PHE A 17 35.94 1.25 -33.95
N THR A 18 36.54 1.56 -32.80
CA THR A 18 35.93 1.26 -31.51
C THR A 18 34.76 2.21 -31.38
N THR A 19 33.58 1.72 -31.73
CA THR A 19 32.35 2.29 -31.21
C THR A 19 32.43 2.19 -29.69
N LEU A 20 32.91 3.27 -29.08
CA LEU A 20 32.67 3.59 -27.68
C LEU A 20 31.14 3.64 -27.52
N LEU A 21 30.56 2.48 -27.23
CA LEU A 21 29.30 2.39 -26.53
C LEU A 21 29.55 3.11 -25.20
N ASN A 22 29.24 4.41 -25.20
CA ASN A 22 28.94 5.15 -23.99
C ASN A 22 27.81 4.39 -23.32
N THR A 23 28.18 3.41 -22.50
CA THR A 23 27.35 2.92 -21.41
C THR A 23 27.26 4.08 -20.45
N THR A 24 26.44 5.07 -20.80
CA THR A 24 25.86 5.95 -19.80
C THR A 24 25.29 5.01 -18.76
N ASN A 25 25.90 4.97 -17.59
CA ASN A 25 25.28 4.51 -16.37
C ASN A 25 24.04 5.39 -16.18
N THR A 26 22.97 5.11 -16.93
CA THR A 26 21.67 5.69 -16.73
C THR A 26 21.26 5.19 -15.37
N LEU A 27 21.46 6.05 -14.37
CA LEU A 27 21.00 5.80 -13.03
C LEU A 27 19.54 5.37 -13.16
N ALA A 28 19.24 4.14 -12.75
CA ALA A 28 17.92 3.56 -12.80
C ALA A 28 16.86 4.58 -12.44
N ASN A 29 16.00 4.94 -13.40
CA ASN A 29 14.93 5.88 -13.14
C ASN A 29 13.93 5.18 -12.20
N SER A 30 14.04 5.49 -10.90
CA SER A 30 13.21 4.92 -9.84
C SER A 30 11.72 5.16 -10.04
N LYS A 31 11.35 6.09 -10.94
CA LYS A 31 9.98 6.44 -11.29
C LYS A 31 9.38 5.53 -12.36
N SER A 32 10.21 4.78 -13.10
CA SER A 32 9.77 3.97 -14.25
C SER A 32 8.63 3.01 -13.90
N GLY A 33 8.65 2.41 -12.70
CA GLY A 33 7.57 1.55 -12.23
C GLY A 33 6.22 2.27 -12.16
N ALA A 34 6.20 3.45 -11.54
CA ALA A 34 5.00 4.27 -11.43
C ALA A 34 4.53 4.75 -12.80
N GLN A 35 5.45 5.25 -13.64
CA GLN A 35 5.13 5.74 -14.98
C GLN A 35 4.53 4.63 -15.86
N ALA A 36 5.07 3.42 -15.80
CA ALA A 36 4.50 2.27 -16.49
C ALA A 36 3.08 1.92 -16.00
N HIS A 37 2.83 1.98 -14.68
CA HIS A 37 1.50 1.76 -14.11
C HIS A 37 0.49 2.85 -14.52
N LEU A 38 0.91 4.12 -14.56
CA LEU A 38 0.07 5.27 -14.94
C LEU A 38 -0.25 5.29 -16.44
N LYS A 39 0.64 4.77 -17.28
CA LYS A 39 0.41 4.64 -18.74
C LYS A 39 -0.48 3.46 -19.11
N THR A 40 -0.72 2.53 -18.20
CA THR A 40 -1.62 1.40 -18.42
C THR A 40 -3.00 1.69 -17.85
N ASN A 41 -4.05 1.13 -18.47
CA ASN A 41 -5.43 1.27 -17.98
C ASN A 41 -5.65 0.43 -16.71
N THR A 42 -4.98 0.83 -15.62
CA THR A 42 -5.00 0.17 -14.32
C THR A 42 -6.19 0.62 -13.47
N TRP A 43 -6.98 1.59 -13.96
CA TRP A 43 -8.29 1.96 -13.41
C TRP A 43 -9.42 1.03 -13.89
N GLN A 44 -9.13 -0.09 -14.55
CA GLN A 44 -10.14 -1.16 -14.74
C GLN A 44 -10.48 -1.79 -13.39
N SER A 45 -11.74 -2.15 -13.17
CA SER A 45 -12.28 -2.60 -11.87
C SER A 45 -11.45 -3.70 -11.20
N TYR A 46 -11.02 -4.71 -11.97
CA TYR A 46 -10.19 -5.82 -11.49
C TYR A 46 -8.70 -5.48 -11.26
N LYS A 47 -8.22 -4.30 -11.69
CA LYS A 47 -6.84 -3.82 -11.53
C LYS A 47 -6.70 -2.74 -10.46
N ARG A 48 -7.78 -2.00 -10.17
CA ARG A 48 -7.80 -0.84 -9.26
C ARG A 48 -7.21 -1.13 -7.88
N TYR A 49 -7.49 -2.30 -7.32
CA TYR A 49 -6.99 -2.68 -5.99
C TYR A 49 -5.46 -2.66 -5.94
N ASN A 50 -4.82 -3.40 -6.85
CA ASN A 50 -3.36 -3.45 -6.93
C ASN A 50 -2.78 -2.11 -7.40
N ALA A 51 -3.44 -1.43 -8.34
CA ALA A 51 -3.00 -0.12 -8.80
C ALA A 51 -2.92 0.89 -7.63
N SER A 52 -3.94 0.92 -6.78
CA SER A 52 -4.00 1.78 -5.60
C SER A 52 -2.89 1.46 -4.61
N HIS A 53 -2.57 0.17 -4.40
CA HIS A 53 -1.42 -0.23 -3.58
C HIS A 53 -0.11 0.30 -4.14
N PHE A 54 0.13 0.11 -5.43
CA PHE A 54 1.43 0.43 -6.04
C PHE A 54 1.63 1.92 -6.34
N LEU A 55 0.55 2.68 -6.59
CA LEU A 55 0.64 4.10 -6.93
C LEU A 55 0.63 5.03 -5.72
N MET A 56 0.30 4.52 -4.53
CA MET A 56 0.24 5.34 -3.32
C MET A 56 1.59 5.99 -2.98
N ILE A 57 2.67 5.21 -2.88
CA ILE A 57 4.01 5.74 -2.57
C ILE A 57 4.57 6.66 -3.66
N PRO A 58 4.48 6.32 -4.96
CA PRO A 58 4.82 7.25 -6.03
C PRO A 58 4.09 8.59 -5.94
N MET A 59 2.80 8.59 -5.59
CA MET A 59 2.03 9.81 -5.41
C MET A 59 2.58 10.66 -4.26
N PHE A 60 2.84 10.06 -3.09
CA PHE A 60 3.45 10.77 -1.96
C PHE A 60 4.84 11.33 -2.33
N TYR A 61 5.67 10.55 -3.03
CA TYR A 61 6.96 11.00 -3.54
C TYR A 61 6.81 12.21 -4.49
N ALA A 62 5.88 12.14 -5.44
CA ALA A 62 5.68 13.18 -6.46
C ALA A 62 5.39 14.55 -5.84
N TYR A 63 4.51 14.59 -4.84
CA TYR A 63 4.13 15.84 -4.20
C TYR A 63 5.16 16.31 -3.16
N GLU A 64 5.78 15.41 -2.40
CA GLU A 64 6.79 15.79 -1.41
C GLU A 64 8.11 16.28 -2.05
N LYS A 65 8.50 15.71 -3.18
CA LYS A 65 9.72 16.09 -3.92
C LYS A 65 9.46 17.08 -5.04
N GLU A 66 8.22 17.53 -5.19
CA GLU A 66 7.81 18.40 -6.28
C GLU A 66 8.19 17.88 -7.68
N ASP A 67 8.15 16.56 -7.88
CA ASP A 67 8.49 15.91 -9.15
C ASP A 67 7.42 16.20 -10.19
N LYS A 68 7.64 17.26 -10.99
CA LYS A 68 6.64 17.78 -11.94
C LYS A 68 6.23 16.78 -13.01
N GLU A 69 7.14 15.88 -13.41
CA GLU A 69 6.86 14.84 -14.39
C GLU A 69 5.86 13.83 -13.83
N LEU A 70 6.14 13.30 -12.63
CA LEU A 70 5.26 12.32 -12.01
C LEU A 70 3.92 12.94 -11.56
N GLN A 71 3.91 14.20 -11.13
CA GLN A 71 2.69 14.96 -10.88
C GLN A 71 1.82 15.06 -12.15
N LYS A 72 2.42 15.40 -13.31
CA LYS A 72 1.71 15.45 -14.59
C LYS A 72 1.15 14.09 -15.01
N ASP A 73 1.90 13.01 -14.80
CA ASP A 73 1.43 11.65 -15.11
C ASP A 73 0.25 11.25 -14.21
N LEU A 74 0.29 11.58 -12.92
CA LEU A 74 -0.82 11.37 -11.98
C LEU A 74 -2.06 12.20 -12.35
N ASP A 75 -1.87 13.47 -12.68
CA ASP A 75 -2.95 14.35 -13.13
C ASP A 75 -3.66 13.78 -14.36
N SER A 76 -2.87 13.35 -15.35
CA SER A 76 -3.39 12.75 -16.58
C SER A 76 -4.15 11.46 -16.30
N TYR A 77 -3.64 10.64 -15.37
CA TYR A 77 -4.28 9.39 -14.96
C TYR A 77 -5.64 9.64 -14.28
N VAL A 78 -5.70 10.56 -13.32
CA VAL A 78 -6.93 10.91 -12.60
C VAL A 78 -7.95 11.52 -13.54
N LYS A 79 -7.54 12.48 -14.38
CA LYS A 79 -8.40 13.09 -15.41
C LYS A 79 -8.98 12.02 -16.34
N SER A 80 -8.12 11.13 -16.83
CA SER A 80 -8.54 10.05 -17.74
C SER A 80 -9.55 9.10 -17.09
N PHE A 81 -9.43 8.81 -15.79
CA PHE A 81 -10.41 8.00 -15.09
C PHE A 81 -11.81 8.63 -15.12
N PHE A 82 -11.93 9.92 -14.79
CA PHE A 82 -13.23 10.62 -14.72
C PHE A 82 -13.82 10.97 -16.10
N GLU A 83 -12.98 11.24 -17.10
CA GLU A 83 -13.44 11.68 -18.43
C GLU A 83 -13.72 10.53 -19.41
N THR A 84 -13.18 9.33 -19.15
CA THR A 84 -13.47 8.16 -19.97
C THR A 84 -14.92 7.72 -19.78
N LYS A 85 -15.71 7.77 -20.86
CA LYS A 85 -17.14 7.38 -20.85
C LYS A 85 -17.34 5.99 -20.24
N GLY A 86 -18.27 5.88 -19.30
CA GLY A 86 -18.65 4.61 -18.67
C GLY A 86 -17.77 4.19 -17.48
N ASN A 87 -16.66 4.89 -17.22
CA ASN A 87 -15.92 4.68 -15.98
C ASN A 87 -16.73 5.19 -14.79
N LYS A 88 -16.91 4.33 -13.81
CA LYS A 88 -17.47 4.67 -12.50
C LYS A 88 -16.93 3.73 -11.43
N LEU A 89 -17.12 4.15 -10.19
CA LEU A 89 -17.00 3.29 -9.02
C LEU A 89 -18.37 2.62 -8.79
N ASP A 90 -18.35 1.33 -8.46
CA ASP A 90 -19.52 0.53 -8.15
C ASP A 90 -19.41 -0.07 -6.74
N PHE A 91 -19.98 0.66 -5.78
CA PHE A 91 -20.00 0.24 -4.39
C PHE A 91 -21.09 -0.79 -4.08
N LYS A 92 -22.01 -1.08 -5.03
CA LYS A 92 -23.08 -2.07 -4.83
C LYS A 92 -22.60 -3.49 -5.17
N SER A 93 -21.69 -3.62 -6.13
CA SER A 93 -21.11 -4.91 -6.52
C SER A 93 -20.24 -5.51 -5.42
N ASN A 94 -20.65 -6.66 -4.87
CA ASN A 94 -19.88 -7.37 -3.84
C ASN A 94 -18.46 -7.74 -4.28
N SER A 95 -18.22 -7.97 -5.57
CA SER A 95 -16.89 -8.35 -6.09
C SER A 95 -15.98 -7.16 -6.36
N GLN A 96 -16.51 -5.93 -6.43
CA GLN A 96 -15.74 -4.72 -6.76
C GLN A 96 -15.68 -3.71 -5.63
N ARG A 97 -16.62 -3.75 -4.68
CA ARG A 97 -16.74 -2.79 -3.58
C ARG A 97 -15.41 -2.50 -2.86
N LEU A 98 -14.64 -3.54 -2.52
CA LEU A 98 -13.33 -3.35 -1.88
C LEU A 98 -12.32 -2.65 -2.81
N ASN A 99 -12.28 -3.04 -4.08
CA ASN A 99 -11.39 -2.44 -5.07
C ASN A 99 -11.74 -0.95 -5.28
N ASP A 100 -13.03 -0.65 -5.35
CA ASP A 100 -13.53 0.70 -5.62
C ASP A 100 -13.45 1.61 -4.39
N THR A 101 -13.64 1.10 -3.18
CA THR A 101 -13.40 1.87 -1.93
C THR A 101 -11.92 2.17 -1.75
N GLN A 102 -11.02 1.22 -2.02
CA GLN A 102 -9.58 1.49 -2.00
C GLN A 102 -9.18 2.53 -3.07
N PHE A 103 -9.75 2.42 -4.29
CA PHE A 103 -9.46 3.38 -5.34
C PHE A 103 -10.03 4.77 -5.04
N LEU A 104 -11.21 4.86 -4.44
CA LEU A 104 -11.77 6.11 -3.90
C LEU A 104 -10.82 6.74 -2.87
N TYR A 105 -10.26 5.93 -1.97
CA TYR A 105 -9.26 6.41 -1.02
C TYR A 105 -7.99 6.93 -1.71
N PHE A 106 -7.51 6.25 -2.75
CA PHE A 106 -6.39 6.74 -3.57
C PHE A 106 -6.73 8.10 -4.23
N LEU A 107 -7.89 8.24 -4.85
CA LEU A 107 -8.31 9.47 -5.52
C LEU A 107 -8.50 10.65 -4.55
N THR A 108 -9.08 10.42 -3.37
CA THR A 108 -9.22 11.46 -2.34
C THR A 108 -7.87 11.85 -1.73
N THR A 109 -6.93 10.90 -1.62
CA THR A 109 -5.55 11.20 -1.21
C THR A 109 -4.84 12.06 -2.25
N TYR A 110 -4.98 11.75 -3.53
CA TYR A 110 -4.52 12.60 -4.63
C TYR A 110 -5.11 14.00 -4.55
N ALA A 111 -6.42 14.12 -4.30
CA ALA A 111 -7.09 15.42 -4.19
C ALA A 111 -6.48 16.29 -3.09
N VAL A 112 -6.17 15.71 -1.92
CA VAL A 112 -5.49 16.44 -0.84
C VAL A 112 -4.08 16.87 -1.25
N LEU A 113 -3.27 15.95 -1.78
CA LEU A 113 -1.87 16.23 -2.12
C LEU A 113 -1.71 17.21 -3.28
N SER A 114 -2.64 17.19 -4.24
CA SER A 114 -2.68 18.09 -5.39
C SER A 114 -3.24 19.48 -5.09
N GLY A 115 -3.68 19.74 -3.85
CA GLY A 115 -4.34 20.99 -3.50
C GLY A 115 -5.73 21.14 -4.14
N ASN A 116 -6.48 20.04 -4.25
CA ASN A 116 -7.80 19.96 -4.86
C ASN A 116 -7.81 20.48 -6.32
N LYS A 117 -6.86 20.01 -7.13
CA LYS A 117 -6.68 20.48 -8.51
C LYS A 117 -7.92 20.36 -9.40
N TYR A 118 -8.81 19.41 -9.11
CA TYR A 118 -10.04 19.15 -9.87
C TYR A 118 -11.28 19.12 -8.96
N PRO A 119 -11.82 20.30 -8.57
CA PRO A 119 -12.97 20.40 -7.66
C PRO A 119 -14.22 19.63 -8.10
N GLN A 120 -14.44 19.52 -9.41
CA GLN A 120 -15.57 18.77 -9.96
C GLN A 120 -15.47 17.26 -9.68
N TYR A 121 -14.26 16.71 -9.65
CA TYR A 121 -14.04 15.30 -9.33
C TYR A 121 -14.15 15.04 -7.83
N THR A 122 -13.69 15.97 -6.99
CA THR A 122 -13.85 15.87 -5.53
C THR A 122 -15.30 16.02 -5.09
N ASN A 123 -16.10 16.86 -5.75
CA ASN A 123 -17.55 16.90 -5.53
C ASN A 123 -18.21 15.54 -5.82
N LYS A 124 -17.79 14.86 -6.90
CA LYS A 124 -18.27 13.51 -7.18
C LYS A 124 -17.87 12.51 -6.08
N MET A 125 -16.61 12.54 -5.64
CA MET A 125 -16.13 11.67 -4.56
C MET A 125 -16.84 11.94 -3.22
N LEU A 126 -17.23 13.18 -2.96
CA LEU A 126 -18.06 13.55 -1.81
C LEU A 126 -19.43 12.87 -1.88
N GLN A 127 -20.11 12.93 -3.03
CA GLN A 127 -21.37 12.22 -3.23
C GLN A 127 -21.20 10.70 -3.05
N ASP A 128 -20.13 10.13 -3.62
CA ASP A 128 -19.83 8.71 -3.50
C ASP A 128 -19.68 8.29 -2.01
N ILE A 129 -19.02 9.12 -1.17
CA ILE A 129 -18.91 8.87 0.29
C ILE A 129 -20.25 9.02 1.01
N GLN A 130 -21.05 10.03 0.67
CA GLN A 130 -22.38 10.21 1.25
C GLN A 130 -23.28 9.02 0.93
N ASP A 131 -23.25 8.53 -0.31
CA ASP A 131 -24.00 7.36 -0.74
C ASP A 131 -23.56 6.11 0.01
N ILE A 132 -22.25 5.86 0.16
CA ILE A 132 -21.74 4.73 0.96
C ILE A 132 -22.23 4.82 2.41
N TRP A 133 -22.20 6.02 2.97
CA TRP A 133 -22.59 6.26 4.36
C TRP A 133 -24.06 6.00 4.64
N SER A 134 -24.96 6.48 3.78
CA SER A 134 -26.40 6.52 4.05
C SER A 134 -27.26 5.59 3.20
N SER A 135 -26.78 5.14 2.05
CA SER A 135 -27.66 4.61 0.99
C SER A 135 -27.22 3.29 0.36
N VAL A 136 -25.93 2.99 0.33
CA VAL A 136 -25.39 1.76 -0.28
C VAL A 136 -25.42 0.62 0.75
N PRO A 137 -26.11 -0.50 0.49
CA PRO A 137 -26.15 -1.64 1.41
C PRO A 137 -24.76 -2.12 1.80
N ALA A 138 -24.49 -2.25 3.10
CA ALA A 138 -23.18 -2.62 3.63
C ALA A 138 -23.17 -4.10 4.04
N TRP A 139 -22.32 -4.88 3.38
CA TRP A 139 -22.25 -6.33 3.60
C TRP A 139 -21.45 -6.70 4.86
N GLN A 140 -21.77 -7.82 5.50
CA GLN A 140 -21.01 -8.36 6.62
C GLN A 140 -21.04 -9.89 6.57
N TRP A 141 -19.90 -10.55 6.85
CA TRP A 141 -19.81 -12.01 6.84
C TRP A 141 -20.90 -12.66 7.70
N GLY A 142 -21.56 -13.69 7.15
CA GLY A 142 -22.56 -14.48 7.87
C GLY A 142 -23.84 -13.72 8.24
N LYS A 143 -24.08 -12.52 7.68
CA LYS A 143 -25.27 -11.71 7.98
C LYS A 143 -25.93 -11.19 6.70
N LYS A 144 -27.22 -10.84 6.81
CA LYS A 144 -27.89 -10.02 5.79
C LYS A 144 -27.18 -8.64 5.72
N PRO A 145 -27.07 -8.04 4.52
CA PRO A 145 -26.53 -6.69 4.40
C PRO A 145 -27.29 -5.69 5.29
N PHE A 146 -26.56 -4.78 5.91
CA PHE A 146 -27.12 -3.58 6.52
C PHE A 146 -27.59 -2.63 5.42
N ASN A 147 -28.50 -1.70 5.72
CA ASN A 147 -28.97 -0.76 4.71
C ASN A 147 -27.86 0.18 4.24
N ASN A 148 -26.88 0.47 5.10
CA ASN A 148 -25.75 1.34 4.80
C ASN A 148 -24.56 1.14 5.75
N LEU A 149 -23.44 1.82 5.46
CA LEU A 149 -22.22 1.71 6.28
C LEU A 149 -22.43 2.20 7.71
N LYS A 150 -23.22 3.27 7.90
CA LYS A 150 -23.52 3.81 9.22
C LYS A 150 -24.14 2.74 10.13
N GLN A 151 -25.18 2.04 9.65
CA GLN A 151 -25.83 0.98 10.41
C GLN A 151 -24.89 -0.21 10.70
N ARG A 152 -24.00 -0.55 9.76
CA ARG A 152 -22.98 -1.59 9.99
C ARG A 152 -22.04 -1.19 11.12
N LEU A 153 -21.57 0.06 11.13
CA LEU A 153 -20.69 0.58 12.18
C LEU A 153 -21.39 0.71 13.52
N ASP A 154 -22.65 1.19 13.54
CA ASP A 154 -23.50 1.23 14.74
C ASP A 154 -23.56 -0.15 15.40
N TRP A 155 -23.86 -1.19 14.61
CA TRP A 155 -23.86 -2.56 15.08
C TRP A 155 -22.48 -3.03 15.55
N LYS A 156 -21.40 -2.80 14.77
CA LYS A 156 -20.05 -3.23 15.15
C LYS A 156 -19.59 -2.62 16.47
N MET A 157 -19.89 -1.34 16.71
CA MET A 157 -19.49 -0.64 17.94
C MET A 157 -20.21 -1.15 19.18
N GLN A 158 -21.44 -1.65 19.03
CA GLN A 158 -22.28 -2.17 20.12
C GLN A 158 -22.18 -3.69 20.29
N ALA A 159 -21.73 -4.42 19.28
CA ALA A 159 -21.67 -5.87 19.29
C ALA A 159 -20.73 -6.40 20.40
N ASP A 160 -21.20 -7.42 21.12
CA ASP A 160 -20.43 -8.12 22.15
C ASP A 160 -19.12 -8.70 21.59
N PRO A 161 -18.00 -8.69 22.36
CA PRO A 161 -16.74 -9.30 21.94
C PRO A 161 -16.84 -10.76 21.47
N ASN A 162 -17.79 -11.54 22.02
CA ASN A 162 -18.01 -12.95 21.64
C ASN A 162 -18.51 -13.13 20.20
N VAL A 163 -19.00 -12.07 19.56
CA VAL A 163 -19.30 -12.05 18.12
C VAL A 163 -18.03 -12.28 17.28
N GLY A 164 -16.84 -12.04 17.87
CA GLY A 164 -15.54 -12.27 17.25
C GLY A 164 -15.33 -11.43 16.00
N PHE A 165 -14.68 -12.00 14.99
CA PHE A 165 -14.20 -11.24 13.82
C PHE A 165 -15.29 -10.52 13.02
N ASN A 166 -16.56 -10.89 13.17
CA ASN A 166 -17.64 -10.16 12.52
C ASN A 166 -17.75 -8.71 13.01
N ARG A 167 -17.29 -8.40 14.23
CA ARG A 167 -17.28 -7.03 14.78
C ARG A 167 -16.01 -6.24 14.46
N ALA A 168 -15.03 -6.84 13.78
CA ALA A 168 -13.78 -6.18 13.43
C ALA A 168 -14.01 -5.08 12.38
N ILE A 169 -13.22 -4.02 12.43
CA ILE A 169 -13.18 -3.00 11.38
C ILE A 169 -12.30 -3.54 10.25
N ILE A 170 -12.79 -3.50 9.01
CA ILE A 170 -12.13 -4.11 7.86
C ILE A 170 -11.76 -3.08 6.80
N ASP A 171 -11.04 -3.52 5.76
CA ASP A 171 -10.51 -2.64 4.72
C ASP A 171 -11.57 -1.70 4.12
N GLU A 172 -12.81 -2.19 3.94
CA GLU A 172 -13.91 -1.37 3.41
C GLU A 172 -14.25 -0.18 4.33
N GLU A 173 -14.36 -0.37 5.64
CA GLU A 173 -14.50 0.74 6.58
C GLU A 173 -13.25 1.62 6.56
N PHE A 174 -12.06 1.04 6.65
CA PHE A 174 -10.82 1.80 6.73
C PHE A 174 -10.67 2.76 5.55
N PHE A 175 -10.87 2.30 4.33
CA PHE A 175 -10.77 3.14 3.14
C PHE A 175 -11.89 4.18 3.06
N THR A 176 -13.12 3.84 3.46
CA THR A 176 -14.23 4.80 3.46
C THR A 176 -14.00 5.91 4.49
N LEU A 177 -13.63 5.56 5.72
CA LEU A 177 -13.30 6.52 6.77
C LEU A 177 -12.11 7.39 6.34
N GLY A 178 -11.07 6.79 5.75
CA GLY A 178 -9.89 7.50 5.26
C GLY A 178 -10.21 8.49 4.14
N ALA A 179 -11.09 8.10 3.21
CA ALA A 179 -11.54 8.96 2.13
C ALA A 179 -12.38 10.14 2.64
N ALA A 180 -13.27 9.89 3.60
CA ALA A 180 -14.02 10.95 4.28
C ALA A 180 -13.09 11.93 5.03
N ALA A 181 -12.07 11.40 5.71
CA ALA A 181 -11.07 12.21 6.40
C ALA A 181 -10.27 13.11 5.44
N ASN A 182 -9.88 12.59 4.27
CA ASN A 182 -9.26 13.40 3.22
C ASN A 182 -10.20 14.50 2.69
N LEU A 183 -11.45 14.15 2.38
CA LEU A 183 -12.44 15.12 1.89
C LEU A 183 -12.78 16.17 2.94
N SER A 184 -12.67 15.87 4.23
CA SER A 184 -12.91 16.83 5.32
C SER A 184 -11.91 17.98 5.33
N ARG A 185 -10.72 17.79 4.74
CA ARG A 185 -9.73 18.85 4.56
C ARG A 185 -10.14 19.86 3.48
N ILE A 186 -10.95 19.40 2.53
CA ILE A 186 -11.42 20.18 1.38
C ILE A 186 -12.79 20.79 1.69
N TYR A 187 -13.65 20.04 2.38
CA TYR A 187 -15.01 20.42 2.75
C TYR A 187 -15.20 20.33 4.27
N PRO A 188 -14.50 21.18 5.06
CA PRO A 188 -14.50 21.10 6.52
C PRO A 188 -15.88 21.27 7.14
N ASP A 189 -16.82 21.90 6.44
CA ASP A 189 -18.17 22.17 6.94
C ASP A 189 -19.24 21.15 6.55
N ASN A 190 -18.90 20.15 5.74
CA ASN A 190 -19.86 19.11 5.36
C ASN A 190 -20.30 18.27 6.57
N SER A 191 -21.60 18.22 6.85
CA SER A 191 -22.17 17.56 8.03
C SER A 191 -21.96 16.04 8.02
N THR A 192 -22.09 15.38 6.88
CA THR A 192 -21.85 13.93 6.74
C THR A 192 -20.39 13.61 7.03
N LEU A 193 -19.45 14.39 6.52
CA LEU A 193 -18.03 14.19 6.80
C LEU A 193 -17.71 14.40 8.28
N LYS A 194 -18.27 15.44 8.92
CA LYS A 194 -18.15 15.66 10.38
C LYS A 194 -18.69 14.47 11.17
N GLU A 195 -19.82 13.90 10.77
CA GLU A 195 -20.38 12.70 11.38
C GLU A 195 -19.43 11.49 11.24
N ILE A 196 -18.98 11.19 10.03
CA ILE A 196 -18.05 10.08 9.77
C ILE A 196 -16.77 10.23 10.61
N ASN A 197 -16.20 11.43 10.69
CA ASN A 197 -15.01 11.68 11.51
C ASN A 197 -15.25 11.46 13.01
N ARG A 198 -16.45 11.78 13.53
CA ARG A 198 -16.81 11.45 14.91
C ARG A 198 -16.84 9.94 15.14
N TYR A 199 -17.41 9.18 14.19
CA TYR A 199 -17.35 7.71 14.24
C TYR A 199 -15.91 7.22 14.21
N THR A 200 -15.06 7.75 13.34
CA THR A 200 -13.63 7.40 13.29
C THR A 200 -12.97 7.61 14.65
N VAL A 201 -13.17 8.76 15.29
CA VAL A 201 -12.62 9.04 16.63
C VAL A 201 -13.14 8.02 17.66
N GLN A 202 -14.44 7.74 17.68
CA GLN A 202 -15.04 6.80 18.63
C GLN A 202 -14.53 5.37 18.42
N ILE A 203 -14.46 4.89 17.18
CA ILE A 203 -13.92 3.58 16.81
C ILE A 203 -12.49 3.46 17.33
N TYR A 204 -11.62 4.43 17.03
CA TYR A 204 -10.23 4.35 17.46
C TYR A 204 -10.08 4.51 18.98
N LYS A 205 -10.92 5.29 19.66
CA LYS A 205 -10.95 5.31 21.14
C LYS A 205 -11.32 3.94 21.72
N GLN A 206 -12.31 3.26 21.14
CA GLN A 206 -12.80 1.97 21.64
C GLN A 206 -11.87 0.80 21.32
N ARG A 207 -11.22 0.81 20.14
CA ARG A 207 -10.54 -0.36 19.57
C ARG A 207 -9.02 -0.31 19.65
N SER A 208 -8.45 0.81 20.10
CA SER A 208 -7.00 0.95 20.23
C SER A 208 -6.51 0.43 21.58
N THR A 209 -5.41 -0.31 21.55
CA THR A 209 -4.66 -0.71 22.73
C THR A 209 -3.29 -0.04 22.69
N ILE A 210 -2.93 0.71 23.73
CA ILE A 210 -1.60 1.29 23.90
C ILE A 210 -0.90 0.62 25.08
N ASN A 211 0.31 0.09 24.84
CA ASN A 211 1.14 -0.51 25.88
C ASN A 211 2.61 -0.12 25.65
N ASN A 212 3.24 0.49 26.66
CA ASN A 212 4.63 0.97 26.59
C ASN A 212 4.88 1.83 25.34
N GLY A 213 3.92 2.72 25.03
CA GLY A 213 3.95 3.59 23.86
C GLY A 213 3.74 2.89 22.51
N ARG A 214 3.51 1.57 22.47
CA ARG A 214 3.21 0.82 21.25
C ARG A 214 1.71 0.74 21.04
N TRP A 215 1.26 0.84 19.79
CA TRP A 215 -0.15 0.85 19.44
C TRP A 215 -0.54 -0.39 18.63
N LEU A 216 -1.64 -1.01 19.04
CA LEU A 216 -2.34 -2.09 18.33
C LEU A 216 -3.82 -1.72 18.19
N PHE A 217 -4.49 -2.33 17.21
CA PHE A 217 -5.89 -2.07 16.89
C PHE A 217 -6.66 -3.38 16.76
N ASP A 218 -7.88 -3.42 17.31
CA ASP A 218 -8.78 -4.58 17.28
C ASP A 218 -8.13 -5.87 17.85
N VAL A 219 -7.42 -5.73 18.97
CA VAL A 219 -6.82 -6.87 19.70
C VAL A 219 -7.89 -7.91 20.06
N GLY A 220 -7.65 -9.17 19.71
CA GLY A 220 -8.54 -10.29 20.00
C GLY A 220 -9.76 -10.40 19.08
N ALA A 221 -10.04 -9.39 18.25
CA ALA A 221 -11.17 -9.44 17.33
C ALA A 221 -11.02 -10.56 16.29
N TRP A 222 -9.78 -10.99 16.00
CA TRP A 222 -9.48 -11.95 14.94
C TRP A 222 -9.27 -13.39 15.43
N ASP A 223 -9.41 -13.64 16.74
CA ASP A 223 -9.09 -14.93 17.39
C ASP A 223 -9.78 -16.13 16.75
N ASN A 224 -11.04 -15.95 16.36
CA ASN A 224 -11.86 -17.00 15.76
C ASN A 224 -11.96 -16.92 14.23
N HIS A 225 -11.21 -16.03 13.58
CA HIS A 225 -11.24 -15.90 12.13
C HIS A 225 -10.48 -17.07 11.46
N PRO A 226 -11.05 -17.77 10.46
CA PRO A 226 -10.44 -18.96 9.85
C PRO A 226 -9.01 -18.77 9.34
N THR A 227 -8.72 -17.61 8.76
CA THR A 227 -7.37 -17.21 8.32
C THR A 227 -6.28 -17.27 9.41
N PHE A 228 -6.65 -17.12 10.68
CA PHE A 228 -5.73 -17.07 11.82
C PHE A 228 -5.74 -18.39 12.64
N ALA A 229 -6.51 -19.38 12.20
CA ALA A 229 -6.73 -20.64 12.92
C ALA A 229 -5.45 -21.47 13.16
N TYR A 230 -4.36 -21.15 12.46
CA TYR A 230 -3.08 -21.86 12.52
C TYR A 230 -1.91 -20.97 12.99
N SER A 231 -2.21 -19.78 13.52
CA SER A 231 -1.23 -18.80 13.99
C SER A 231 -0.32 -19.30 15.12
N GLY A 232 -0.67 -20.40 15.80
CA GLY A 232 0.13 -21.08 16.81
C GLY A 232 1.26 -21.98 16.29
N TYR A 233 1.35 -22.20 14.98
CA TYR A 233 2.41 -23.01 14.37
C TYR A 233 3.63 -22.16 14.01
N SER A 234 4.83 -22.69 14.26
CA SER A 234 6.12 -22.05 13.95
C SER A 234 6.67 -22.40 12.58
N ASP A 235 6.01 -23.27 11.82
CA ASP A 235 6.32 -23.61 10.44
C ASP A 235 5.09 -24.27 9.78
N THR A 236 5.17 -24.54 8.48
CA THR A 236 4.09 -25.15 7.69
C THR A 236 4.18 -26.68 7.63
N LYS A 237 5.09 -27.31 8.38
CA LYS A 237 5.28 -28.76 8.36
C LYS A 237 4.30 -29.42 9.32
N ASN A 238 3.73 -30.55 8.89
CA ASN A 238 2.90 -31.42 9.75
C ASN A 238 1.71 -30.71 10.44
N ILE A 239 1.07 -29.75 9.75
CA ILE A 239 -0.15 -29.13 10.25
C ILE A 239 -1.33 -30.06 10.04
N THR A 240 -1.89 -30.57 11.14
CA THR A 240 -3.02 -31.52 11.13
C THR A 240 -4.25 -31.01 11.87
N VAL A 241 -4.10 -30.06 12.80
CA VAL A 241 -5.19 -29.51 13.62
C VAL A 241 -5.08 -27.98 13.70
N LYS A 242 -6.18 -27.31 14.05
CA LYS A 242 -6.17 -25.86 14.31
C LYS A 242 -5.44 -25.58 15.63
N LYS A 243 -4.66 -24.51 15.65
CA LYS A 243 -3.94 -24.01 16.83
C LYS A 243 -4.01 -22.48 16.85
N PRO A 244 -5.20 -21.89 17.07
CA PRO A 244 -5.35 -20.44 17.09
C PRO A 244 -4.65 -19.85 18.32
N LYS A 245 -4.09 -18.64 18.17
CA LYS A 245 -3.66 -17.81 19.30
C LYS A 245 -4.82 -16.95 19.81
N LYS A 246 -4.69 -16.52 21.06
CA LYS A 246 -5.55 -15.54 21.70
C LYS A 246 -4.99 -14.13 21.54
N ASP A 247 -5.87 -13.15 21.65
CA ASP A 247 -5.57 -11.72 21.52
C ASP A 247 -4.87 -11.38 20.18
N ILE A 248 -5.17 -12.16 19.13
CA ILE A 248 -4.53 -11.97 17.84
C ILE A 248 -5.05 -10.70 17.18
N VAL A 249 -4.11 -9.97 16.59
CA VAL A 249 -4.35 -8.79 15.77
C VAL A 249 -4.18 -9.15 14.30
N THR A 250 -4.61 -8.24 13.43
CA THR A 250 -4.46 -8.44 11.98
C THR A 250 -3.00 -8.66 11.57
N ASP A 251 -2.83 -9.28 10.40
CA ASP A 251 -1.51 -9.50 9.82
C ASP A 251 -0.84 -8.19 9.38
N SER A 252 0.48 -8.22 9.33
CA SER A 252 1.31 -7.06 9.03
C SER A 252 1.23 -6.62 7.56
N ALA A 253 0.84 -7.50 6.64
CA ALA A 253 0.61 -7.16 5.25
C ALA A 253 -0.70 -6.36 5.04
N HIS A 254 -1.76 -6.66 5.79
CA HIS A 254 -2.98 -5.84 5.75
C HIS A 254 -2.75 -4.50 6.48
N PHE A 255 -2.09 -4.55 7.63
CA PHE A 255 -1.90 -3.37 8.47
C PHE A 255 -0.94 -2.31 7.90
N MET A 256 -0.16 -2.63 6.86
CA MET A 256 0.66 -1.64 6.16
C MET A 256 -0.13 -0.45 5.61
N ARG A 257 -1.48 -0.55 5.56
CA ARG A 257 -2.36 0.56 5.18
C ARG A 257 -2.40 1.68 6.23
N MET A 258 -2.21 1.32 7.50
CA MET A 258 -2.44 2.21 8.65
C MET A 258 -1.57 3.47 8.71
N PRO A 259 -0.29 3.47 8.32
CA PRO A 259 0.51 4.70 8.33
C PRO A 259 -0.17 5.86 7.58
N ILE A 260 -0.76 5.55 6.41
CA ILE A 260 -1.41 6.54 5.56
C ILE A 260 -2.81 6.85 6.07
N LEU A 261 -3.58 5.85 6.49
CA LEU A 261 -4.92 6.06 7.04
C LEU A 261 -4.88 6.95 8.28
N LEU A 262 -3.95 6.69 9.21
CA LEU A 262 -3.73 7.53 10.38
C LEU A 262 -3.24 8.94 10.00
N TRP A 263 -2.44 9.08 8.94
CA TRP A 263 -2.11 10.40 8.39
C TRP A 263 -3.35 11.12 7.89
N SER A 264 -4.26 10.43 7.18
CA SER A 264 -5.54 10.97 6.72
C SER A 264 -6.42 11.43 7.89
N PHE A 265 -6.59 10.58 8.91
CA PHE A 265 -7.36 10.90 10.11
C PHE A 265 -6.78 12.07 10.89
N GLN A 266 -5.47 12.10 11.13
CA GLN A 266 -4.81 13.20 11.83
C GLN A 266 -5.10 14.55 11.17
N GLY A 267 -4.91 14.64 9.85
CA GLY A 267 -5.11 15.91 9.15
C GLY A 267 -6.57 16.27 8.86
N ALA A 268 -7.54 15.45 9.23
CA ALA A 268 -8.97 15.82 9.15
C ALA A 268 -9.37 16.82 10.25
N PHE A 269 -8.50 17.05 11.24
CA PHE A 269 -8.76 17.92 12.38
C PHE A 269 -7.72 19.05 12.49
N PRO A 270 -8.07 20.20 13.09
CA PRO A 270 -7.12 21.29 13.40
C PRO A 270 -5.91 20.79 14.19
N LYS A 271 -4.72 21.36 13.96
CA LYS A 271 -3.44 20.87 14.51
C LYS A 271 -3.38 20.82 16.04
N ASP A 272 -4.11 21.72 16.69
CA ASP A 272 -4.21 21.92 18.13
C ASP A 272 -5.38 21.15 18.78
N SER A 273 -6.23 20.50 17.98
CA SER A 273 -7.35 19.71 18.50
C SER A 273 -6.88 18.42 19.19
N GLN A 274 -7.70 17.93 20.13
CA GLN A 274 -7.45 16.67 20.83
C GLN A 274 -7.46 15.48 19.87
N GLU A 275 -8.33 15.48 18.87
CA GLU A 275 -8.44 14.44 17.85
C GLU A 275 -7.16 14.37 17.00
N HIS A 276 -6.62 15.52 16.59
CA HIS A 276 -5.35 15.57 15.87
C HIS A 276 -4.21 14.96 16.69
N LEU A 277 -4.08 15.38 17.95
CA LEU A 277 -3.05 14.87 18.87
C LEU A 277 -3.23 13.37 19.14
N GLN A 278 -4.47 12.90 19.25
CA GLN A 278 -4.79 11.49 19.43
C GLN A 278 -4.29 10.64 18.23
N PHE A 279 -4.62 11.03 17.00
CA PHE A 279 -4.14 10.30 15.81
C PHE A 279 -2.63 10.43 15.62
N LYS A 280 -2.02 11.57 15.98
CA LYS A 280 -0.56 11.72 16.03
C LYS A 280 0.06 10.70 16.98
N ASN A 281 -0.50 10.50 18.17
CA ASN A 281 -0.04 9.50 19.13
C ASN A 281 -0.18 8.07 18.60
N TYR A 282 -1.26 7.75 17.87
CA TYR A 282 -1.40 6.45 17.22
C TYR A 282 -0.34 6.22 16.13
N ARG A 283 0.01 7.24 15.34
CA ARG A 283 1.10 7.14 14.35
C ARG A 283 2.45 6.86 15.01
N LEU A 284 2.76 7.57 16.10
CA LEU A 284 3.98 7.34 16.87
C LEU A 284 4.01 5.93 17.49
N GLY A 285 2.88 5.50 18.06
CA GLY A 285 2.79 4.15 18.63
C GLY A 285 2.82 3.04 17.59
N LEU A 286 2.35 3.30 16.37
CA LEU A 286 2.47 2.39 15.24
C LEU A 286 3.92 2.25 14.79
N GLU A 287 4.68 3.35 14.68
CA GLU A 287 6.12 3.29 14.39
C GLU A 287 6.83 2.43 15.42
N LYS A 288 6.57 2.68 16.70
CA LYS A 288 7.20 1.94 17.79
C LYS A 288 6.86 0.46 17.73
N GLN A 289 5.58 0.11 17.52
CA GLN A 289 5.16 -1.29 17.39
C GLN A 289 5.82 -1.95 16.17
N PHE A 290 5.88 -1.25 15.04
CA PHE A 290 6.46 -1.76 13.82
C PHE A 290 7.94 -2.11 14.01
N PHE A 291 8.73 -1.21 14.61
CA PHE A 291 10.15 -1.46 14.80
C PHE A 291 10.48 -2.38 15.98
N ASP A 292 9.71 -2.34 17.07
CA ASP A 292 10.02 -3.13 18.26
C ASP A 292 9.52 -4.58 18.14
N LYS A 293 8.52 -4.84 17.30
CA LYS A 293 7.82 -6.13 17.25
C LYS A 293 7.63 -6.71 15.85
N VAL A 294 7.40 -5.90 14.82
CA VAL A 294 7.10 -6.43 13.48
C VAL A 294 8.37 -6.64 12.68
N ILE A 295 9.24 -5.65 12.61
CA ILE A 295 10.52 -5.75 11.90
C ILE A 295 11.52 -6.53 12.75
N VAL A 296 12.13 -7.51 12.12
CA VAL A 296 13.22 -8.29 12.70
C VAL A 296 14.39 -8.36 11.73
N ARG A 297 15.61 -8.40 12.26
CA ARG A 297 16.83 -8.64 11.48
C ARG A 297 17.39 -10.00 11.87
N LYS A 298 17.51 -10.91 10.89
CA LYS A 298 18.08 -12.25 11.08
C LYS A 298 19.05 -12.56 9.94
N ASN A 299 20.28 -12.97 10.26
CA ASN A 299 21.31 -13.30 9.28
C ASN A 299 21.51 -12.19 8.22
N ASN A 300 21.61 -10.94 8.67
CA ASN A 300 21.69 -9.74 7.82
C ASN A 300 20.51 -9.51 6.87
N ARG A 301 19.37 -10.18 7.09
CA ARG A 301 18.13 -9.98 6.32
C ARG A 301 17.08 -9.28 7.17
N ILE A 302 16.45 -8.27 6.58
CA ILE A 302 15.22 -7.64 7.05
C ILE A 302 14.06 -8.58 6.73
N LEU A 303 13.30 -8.92 7.77
CA LEU A 303 12.11 -9.75 7.73
C LEU A 303 10.97 -9.04 8.51
N MET A 304 9.74 -9.43 8.23
CA MET A 304 8.57 -9.04 9.00
C MET A 304 7.97 -10.25 9.71
N ASN A 305 7.66 -10.12 11.00
CA ASN A 305 6.74 -11.03 11.64
C ASN A 305 5.35 -10.91 10.97
N ASN A 306 4.67 -12.05 10.81
CA ASN A 306 3.40 -12.10 10.09
C ASN A 306 2.27 -11.31 10.77
N PHE A 307 2.30 -11.14 12.09
CA PHE A 307 1.23 -10.48 12.84
C PHE A 307 1.72 -9.20 13.50
N MET A 308 0.80 -8.23 13.65
CA MET A 308 1.15 -6.93 14.19
C MET A 308 1.57 -6.95 15.66
N ASP A 309 1.21 -7.98 16.44
CA ASP A 309 1.64 -8.16 17.83
C ASP A 309 3.12 -8.60 17.94
N GLY A 310 3.76 -8.91 16.81
CA GLY A 310 5.12 -9.44 16.71
C GLY A 310 5.19 -10.95 16.73
N SER A 311 4.06 -11.64 16.80
CA SER A 311 4.03 -13.08 16.63
C SER A 311 4.21 -13.45 15.15
N ASN A 312 4.77 -14.63 14.91
CA ASN A 312 5.21 -15.01 13.57
C ASN A 312 4.87 -16.46 13.22
N GLY A 313 3.58 -16.78 13.34
CA GLY A 313 3.08 -18.10 13.00
C GLY A 313 2.48 -18.19 11.60
N VAL A 314 1.88 -19.34 11.31
CA VAL A 314 1.26 -19.62 10.01
C VAL A 314 -0.01 -18.80 9.80
N PHE A 315 -0.15 -18.25 8.60
CA PHE A 315 -1.26 -17.39 8.18
C PHE A 315 -1.90 -17.92 6.90
N ARG A 316 -3.23 -17.87 6.79
CA ARG A 316 -3.99 -18.34 5.61
C ARG A 316 -3.66 -19.78 5.19
N TRP A 317 -3.50 -20.69 6.16
CA TRP A 317 -3.38 -22.12 5.86
C TRP A 317 -4.67 -22.65 5.20
N GLU A 318 -4.51 -23.39 4.11
CA GLU A 318 -5.59 -23.94 3.27
C GLU A 318 -6.56 -22.88 2.75
N TYR A 319 -6.09 -21.65 2.59
CA TYR A 319 -6.92 -20.59 2.05
C TYR A 319 -7.24 -20.86 0.57
N PRO A 320 -8.49 -20.64 0.10
CA PRO A 320 -8.92 -21.07 -1.24
C PRO A 320 -8.02 -20.62 -2.39
N SER A 321 -7.45 -19.42 -2.31
CA SER A 321 -6.57 -18.88 -3.36
C SER A 321 -5.15 -19.47 -3.35
N LEU A 322 -4.75 -20.20 -2.30
CA LEU A 322 -3.43 -20.82 -2.19
C LEU A 322 -3.49 -22.32 -2.49
N GLY A 323 -4.62 -22.96 -2.19
CA GLY A 323 -4.84 -24.40 -2.35
C GLY A 323 -4.55 -25.21 -1.08
N LYS A 324 -4.84 -26.52 -1.14
CA LYS A 324 -4.69 -27.45 -0.02
C LYS A 324 -3.23 -27.59 0.42
N GLY A 325 -2.99 -27.69 1.73
CA GLY A 325 -1.66 -27.85 2.32
C GLY A 325 -0.71 -26.67 2.08
N LYS A 326 -1.25 -25.48 1.80
CA LYS A 326 -0.49 -24.26 1.53
C LYS A 326 -0.95 -23.13 2.43
N GLY A 327 -0.03 -22.24 2.76
CA GLY A 327 -0.26 -21.04 3.55
C GLY A 327 1.03 -20.23 3.61
N TYR A 328 0.98 -19.10 4.29
CA TYR A 328 2.16 -18.29 4.58
C TYR A 328 2.78 -18.76 5.88
N GLY A 329 4.00 -19.29 5.80
CA GLY A 329 4.83 -19.60 6.95
C GLY A 329 5.41 -18.35 7.61
N PRO A 330 6.17 -18.53 8.71
CA PRO A 330 6.85 -17.43 9.37
C PRO A 330 7.66 -16.58 8.39
N TYR A 331 7.54 -15.26 8.51
CA TYR A 331 8.20 -14.25 7.66
C TYR A 331 7.76 -14.17 6.20
N ASP A 332 6.84 -15.01 5.73
CA ASP A 332 6.44 -15.03 4.30
C ASP A 332 5.68 -13.76 3.86
N LEU A 333 5.22 -12.93 4.80
CA LEU A 333 4.63 -11.62 4.49
C LEU A 333 5.67 -10.51 4.27
N THR A 334 6.96 -10.78 4.47
CA THR A 334 8.06 -9.82 4.24
C THR A 334 8.04 -9.09 2.89
N PRO A 335 7.71 -9.73 1.75
CA PRO A 335 7.66 -9.04 0.45
C PRO A 335 6.70 -7.85 0.40
N THR A 336 5.71 -7.79 1.30
CA THR A 336 4.76 -6.67 1.36
C THR A 336 5.40 -5.35 1.82
N LEU A 337 6.59 -5.39 2.45
CA LEU A 337 7.44 -4.20 2.61
C LEU A 337 7.66 -3.49 1.27
N GLY A 338 7.72 -4.24 0.17
CA GLY A 338 7.92 -3.74 -1.18
C GLY A 338 6.79 -2.85 -1.70
N MET A 339 5.55 -2.96 -1.20
CA MET A 339 4.49 -1.98 -1.53
C MET A 339 4.82 -0.59 -0.97
N ALA A 340 5.60 -0.59 0.10
CA ALA A 340 6.29 0.54 0.67
C ALA A 340 5.44 1.54 1.49
N TRP A 341 4.20 1.21 1.83
CA TRP A 341 3.31 2.08 2.61
C TRP A 341 3.85 2.42 4.01
N TRP A 342 4.69 1.56 4.59
CA TRP A 342 5.35 1.84 5.86
C TRP A 342 6.26 3.06 5.80
N ALA A 343 6.71 3.51 4.61
CA ALA A 343 7.54 4.70 4.44
C ALA A 343 6.92 6.00 4.98
N LEU A 344 5.62 5.98 5.28
CA LEU A 344 4.85 7.09 5.82
C LEU A 344 4.62 6.99 7.34
N LEU A 345 5.31 6.06 8.00
CA LEU A 345 5.50 6.11 9.45
C LEU A 345 6.30 7.37 9.83
N PRO A 346 6.00 7.97 11.01
CA PRO A 346 6.80 9.08 11.50
C PRO A 346 8.25 8.67 11.79
N GLY A 347 9.17 9.63 11.78
CA GLY A 347 10.57 9.41 12.15
C GLY A 347 11.51 9.03 11.00
N THR A 348 12.82 9.03 11.28
CA THR A 348 13.89 8.88 10.28
C THR A 348 14.41 7.45 10.10
N ARG A 349 14.01 6.52 10.99
CA ARG A 349 14.46 5.12 10.98
C ARG A 349 13.91 4.36 9.77
N ILE A 350 12.73 4.76 9.30
CA ILE A 350 12.04 4.09 8.19
C ILE A 350 12.76 4.27 6.86
N GLN A 351 13.36 5.44 6.62
CA GLN A 351 14.16 5.67 5.42
C GLN A 351 15.38 4.76 5.39
N ASN A 352 16.06 4.58 6.52
CA ASN A 352 17.20 3.66 6.62
C ASN A 352 16.75 2.21 6.42
N LEU A 353 15.59 1.80 6.95
CA LEU A 353 15.01 0.49 6.66
C LEU A 353 14.79 0.29 5.16
N TYR A 354 14.18 1.26 4.47
CA TYR A 354 13.93 1.14 3.02
C TYR A 354 15.21 1.18 2.17
N LYS A 355 16.23 1.94 2.57
CA LYS A 355 17.56 1.90 1.93
C LYS A 355 18.19 0.52 2.04
N ASP A 356 18.16 -0.07 3.22
CA ASP A 356 18.70 -1.41 3.46
C ASP A 356 17.88 -2.49 2.74
N TYR A 357 16.55 -2.40 2.82
CA TYR A 357 15.66 -3.36 2.16
C TYR A 357 15.79 -3.28 0.63
N TYR A 358 15.96 -2.08 0.07
CA TYR A 358 16.27 -1.92 -1.35
C TYR A 358 17.53 -2.68 -1.74
N LYS A 359 18.62 -2.51 -0.98
CA LYS A 359 19.87 -3.25 -1.21
C LYS A 359 19.65 -4.76 -1.12
N GLN A 360 18.84 -5.22 -0.17
CA GLN A 360 18.52 -6.64 0.01
C GLN A 360 17.77 -7.24 -1.19
N ILE A 361 16.80 -6.52 -1.77
CA ILE A 361 15.97 -7.06 -2.86
C ILE A 361 16.51 -6.71 -4.26
N LYS A 362 17.46 -5.78 -4.36
CA LYS A 362 18.12 -5.39 -5.61
C LYS A 362 19.24 -6.37 -5.92
N THR A 363 19.06 -7.15 -6.97
CA THR A 363 20.15 -7.84 -7.67
C THR A 363 20.32 -7.21 -9.05
N SER A 364 21.54 -7.22 -9.61
CA SER A 364 21.80 -6.63 -10.94
C SER A 364 20.87 -7.20 -12.02
N ASN A 365 20.67 -8.52 -12.01
CA ASN A 365 19.76 -9.19 -12.95
C ASN A 365 18.30 -8.79 -12.74
N LYS A 366 17.82 -8.70 -11.48
CA LYS A 366 16.44 -8.31 -11.20
C LYS A 366 16.17 -6.88 -11.64
N GLN A 367 17.11 -5.97 -11.36
CA GLN A 367 16.98 -4.57 -11.72
C GLN A 367 16.91 -4.38 -13.25
N ALA A 368 17.87 -4.95 -14.00
CA ALA A 368 17.89 -4.85 -15.45
C ALA A 368 16.62 -5.43 -16.09
N ASN A 369 16.14 -6.58 -15.61
CA ASN A 369 14.90 -7.20 -16.07
C ASN A 369 13.68 -6.30 -15.79
N CYS A 370 13.63 -5.67 -14.62
CA CYS A 370 12.53 -4.78 -14.27
C CYS A 370 12.55 -3.50 -15.09
N GLU A 371 13.72 -2.90 -15.32
CA GLU A 371 13.86 -1.72 -16.18
C GLU A 371 13.41 -2.02 -17.61
N SER A 372 13.90 -3.10 -18.20
CA SER A 372 13.48 -3.55 -19.54
C SER A 372 11.96 -3.74 -19.61
N MET A 373 11.36 -4.38 -18.59
CA MET A 373 9.92 -4.57 -18.54
C MET A 373 9.13 -3.27 -18.42
N MET A 374 9.61 -2.30 -17.63
CA MET A 374 8.94 -0.99 -17.54
C MET A 374 9.04 -0.23 -18.86
N GLN A 375 10.20 -0.26 -19.52
CA GLN A 375 10.36 0.36 -20.83
C GLN A 375 9.42 -0.23 -21.88
N ASP A 376 9.30 -1.57 -21.92
CA ASP A 376 8.35 -2.24 -22.80
C ASP A 376 6.90 -1.79 -22.53
N LYS A 377 6.51 -1.63 -21.26
CA LYS A 377 5.17 -1.12 -20.90
C LYS A 377 4.98 0.34 -21.31
N LEU A 378 6.00 1.19 -21.15
CA LEU A 378 5.95 2.60 -21.53
C LEU A 378 5.74 2.80 -23.04
N ILE A 379 6.28 1.92 -23.87
CA ILE A 379 6.08 1.92 -25.34
C ILE A 379 4.85 1.10 -25.77
N GLY A 380 4.00 0.67 -24.84
CA GLY A 380 2.74 0.00 -25.13
C GLY A 380 2.84 -1.49 -25.49
N LYS A 381 3.99 -2.15 -25.29
CA LYS A 381 4.09 -3.60 -25.50
C LYS A 381 3.27 -4.35 -24.45
N LYS A 382 2.49 -5.33 -24.91
CA LYS A 382 1.76 -6.25 -24.04
C LYS A 382 2.77 -7.17 -23.34
N SER A 383 2.84 -7.10 -22.00
CA SER A 383 3.54 -8.13 -21.22
C SER A 383 2.67 -9.36 -21.08
N LYS A 384 3.24 -10.54 -21.32
CA LYS A 384 2.60 -11.83 -21.04
C LYS A 384 2.62 -12.20 -19.55
N ASN A 385 3.32 -11.43 -18.71
CA ASN A 385 3.64 -11.79 -17.32
C ASN A 385 3.30 -10.65 -16.33
N ASP A 386 2.01 -10.39 -16.09
CA ASP A 386 1.58 -9.36 -15.13
C ASP A 386 2.00 -9.67 -13.68
N PHE A 387 2.30 -10.92 -13.32
CA PHE A 387 2.86 -11.25 -12.01
C PHE A 387 4.28 -10.68 -11.80
N LYS A 388 5.12 -10.71 -12.85
CA LYS A 388 6.48 -10.15 -12.79
C LYS A 388 6.47 -8.63 -12.65
N LEU A 389 5.40 -7.97 -13.10
CA LEU A 389 5.20 -6.55 -12.88
C LEU A 389 5.13 -6.22 -11.39
N THR A 390 4.44 -7.05 -10.60
CA THR A 390 4.33 -6.86 -9.14
C THR A 390 5.70 -6.88 -8.45
N ASP A 391 6.55 -7.86 -8.79
CA ASP A 391 7.91 -7.96 -8.21
C ASP A 391 8.79 -6.75 -8.57
N CYS A 392 8.59 -6.18 -9.75
CA CYS A 392 9.26 -4.96 -10.18
C CYS A 392 8.72 -3.73 -9.46
N MET A 393 7.41 -3.67 -9.23
CA MET A 393 6.82 -2.60 -8.42
C MET A 393 7.35 -2.62 -6.99
N TYR A 394 7.55 -3.79 -6.39
CA TYR A 394 8.22 -3.89 -5.08
C TYR A 394 9.62 -3.26 -5.09
N LEU A 395 10.40 -3.50 -6.15
CA LEU A 395 11.74 -2.91 -6.29
C LEU A 395 11.68 -1.38 -6.42
N PHE A 396 10.86 -0.85 -7.33
CA PHE A 396 10.77 0.59 -7.59
C PHE A 396 10.15 1.36 -6.42
N ASN A 397 9.07 0.84 -5.80
CA ASN A 397 8.45 1.48 -4.64
C ASN A 397 9.39 1.51 -3.44
N THR A 398 10.15 0.43 -3.20
CA THR A 398 11.18 0.40 -2.15
C THR A 398 12.25 1.48 -2.40
N GLN A 399 12.68 1.64 -3.66
CA GLN A 399 13.64 2.68 -4.02
C GLN A 399 13.07 4.10 -3.81
N LEU A 400 11.82 4.35 -4.21
CA LEU A 400 11.14 5.64 -4.00
C LEU A 400 10.95 5.93 -2.52
N ALA A 401 10.47 4.96 -1.74
CA ALA A 401 10.29 5.07 -0.30
C ALA A 401 11.59 5.43 0.44
N SER A 402 12.72 4.92 -0.02
CA SER A 402 14.04 5.26 0.56
C SER A 402 14.42 6.75 0.42
N LYS A 403 13.72 7.49 -0.46
CA LYS A 403 13.92 8.91 -0.75
C LYS A 403 12.86 9.82 -0.12
N ILE A 404 11.75 9.26 0.39
CA ILE A 404 10.69 10.01 1.08
C ILE A 404 11.18 10.38 2.48
N ASN A 405 11.31 11.67 2.74
CA ASN A 405 11.57 12.19 4.08
C ASN A 405 10.24 12.80 4.53
N ASP A 406 9.42 12.04 5.25
CA ASP A 406 8.13 12.57 5.70
C ASP A 406 8.37 13.73 6.68
N LYS A 407 8.44 14.95 6.13
CA LYS A 407 8.54 16.21 6.89
C LYS A 407 7.18 16.63 7.44
N ARG A 408 6.09 15.88 7.18
CA ARG A 408 4.71 16.23 7.57
C ARG A 408 4.40 15.85 9.03
N MET A 409 5.39 15.92 9.91
CA MET A 409 5.20 15.75 11.37
C MET A 409 4.89 17.07 12.05
#